data_AF-A0A3B8SX52-F1
#
_entry.id   AF-A0A3B8SX52-F1
#
_cell.length_a   1.000
_cell.length_b   1.000
_cell.length_c   1.000
_cell.angle_alpha   90.00
_cell.angle_beta   90.00
_cell.angle_gamma   90.00
#
_symmetry.space_group_name_H-M   'P 1'
#
loop_
_entity.id
_entity.type
_entity.pdbx_description
1 polymer ?
#
loop_
_entity_poly.entity_id
_entity_poly.type
_entity_poly.pdbx_seq_one_letter_code
_entity_poly.pdbx_strand_id
1 'polypeptide(L)'
;MSNKYLKVMFGDKSGASNFKYKINEVNIAENWNPKETDPQKMGGFNYSTDNKILRWLVRGDTLYDVKIPIGAEIKECKSESCPHGVFRTNKIILTNPRPVTDEIAMKLYKKSELPEKSYYKAMAGCAIRGYINTANKIFEDKINENNIALAISEYEDFCKQDDESFDENKHLNKTAKIIYEKLKNYL
;
A
#
# COMPACT_ATOMS: atom_id res chain seq x y z
N MET A 1 7.93 21.09 4.88
CA MET A 1 7.88 19.95 5.82
C MET A 1 8.74 18.84 5.24
N SER A 2 9.62 18.23 6.03
CA SER A 2 10.41 17.07 5.57
C SER A 2 9.48 15.89 5.37
N ASN A 3 9.25 15.46 4.13
CA ASN A 3 8.46 14.26 3.84
C ASN A 3 9.14 13.05 4.51
N LYS A 4 8.42 12.36 5.40
CA LYS A 4 8.93 11.16 6.05
C LYS A 4 8.72 9.97 5.11
N TYR A 5 9.79 9.29 4.74
CA TYR A 5 9.71 8.07 3.94
C TYR A 5 9.41 6.86 4.84
N LEU A 6 8.49 6.02 4.36
CA LEU A 6 8.01 4.84 5.04
C LEU A 6 8.02 3.63 4.11
N LYS A 7 8.14 2.44 4.70
CA LYS A 7 8.00 1.16 4.01
C LYS A 7 7.20 0.20 4.88
N VAL A 8 6.34 -0.60 4.25
CA VAL A 8 5.61 -1.68 4.90
C VAL A 8 6.09 -3.03 4.37
N MET A 9 6.21 -4.02 5.26
CA MET A 9 6.80 -5.34 5.02
C MET A 9 6.15 -6.40 5.94
N PHE A 10 6.40 -7.68 5.68
CA PHE A 10 5.95 -8.78 6.56
C PHE A 10 7.07 -9.16 7.52
N GLY A 11 6.97 -8.70 8.77
CA GLY A 11 8.10 -8.69 9.69
C GLY A 11 9.29 -7.98 9.05
N ASP A 12 10.38 -8.70 8.83
CA ASP A 12 11.60 -8.23 8.16
C ASP A 12 11.74 -8.69 6.70
N LYS A 13 10.67 -9.25 6.10
CA LYS A 13 10.67 -9.78 4.73
C LYS A 13 9.88 -8.91 3.76
N SER A 14 10.38 -8.81 2.54
CA SER A 14 9.69 -8.13 1.44
C SER A 14 8.34 -8.77 1.14
N GLY A 15 7.31 -7.94 0.90
CA GLY A 15 6.01 -8.41 0.39
C GLY A 15 5.99 -8.70 -1.12
N ALA A 16 7.12 -8.57 -1.81
CA ALA A 16 7.25 -8.78 -3.26
C ALA A 16 8.30 -9.84 -3.64
N SER A 17 9.06 -10.38 -2.67
CA SER A 17 10.18 -11.29 -2.91
C SER A 17 10.56 -12.01 -1.62
N ASN A 18 11.40 -13.04 -1.70
CA ASN A 18 11.94 -13.70 -0.50
C ASN A 18 13.09 -12.92 0.20
N PHE A 19 13.42 -11.71 -0.26
CA PHE A 19 14.45 -10.86 0.34
C PHE A 19 14.14 -10.53 1.81
N LYS A 20 15.14 -10.73 2.67
CA LYS A 20 15.12 -10.42 4.10
C LYS A 20 15.98 -9.19 4.38
N TYR A 21 15.42 -8.17 5.01
CA TYR A 21 16.11 -6.93 5.31
C TYR A 21 16.90 -7.02 6.60
N LYS A 22 18.07 -6.37 6.61
CA LYS A 22 18.86 -6.09 7.80
C LYS A 22 18.39 -4.76 8.41
N ILE A 23 17.91 -4.80 9.65
CA ILE A 23 17.33 -3.62 10.32
C ILE A 23 18.45 -2.78 10.93
N ASN A 24 18.34 -1.44 10.83
CA ASN A 24 19.36 -0.45 11.21
C ASN A 24 20.69 -0.55 10.44
N GLU A 25 20.71 -1.29 9.33
CA GLU A 25 21.86 -1.45 8.46
C GLU A 25 21.56 -1.01 7.03
N VAL A 26 22.63 -0.79 6.25
CA VAL A 26 22.51 -0.55 4.81
C VAL A 26 22.17 -1.87 4.12
N ASN A 27 21.01 -1.90 3.48
CA ASN A 27 20.61 -2.94 2.54
C ASN A 27 20.95 -2.47 1.13
N ILE A 28 21.54 -3.34 0.32
CA ILE A 28 21.92 -3.07 -1.07
C ILE A 28 21.12 -4.03 -1.95
N ALA A 29 20.48 -3.50 -3.00
CA ALA A 29 19.70 -4.30 -3.93
C ALA A 29 20.62 -5.14 -4.82
N GLU A 30 20.31 -6.43 -4.96
CA GLU A 30 21.06 -7.34 -5.84
C GLU A 30 20.86 -6.99 -7.32
N ASN A 31 19.67 -6.49 -7.67
CA ASN A 31 19.34 -5.98 -9.00
C ASN A 31 18.88 -4.52 -8.89
N TRP A 32 19.41 -3.66 -9.76
CA TRP A 32 19.02 -2.26 -9.87
C TRP A 32 19.14 -1.78 -11.32
N ASN A 33 17.99 -1.45 -11.91
CA ASN A 33 17.94 -0.75 -13.20
C ASN A 33 17.00 0.47 -13.09
N PRO A 34 17.55 1.70 -12.98
CA PRO A 34 16.76 2.92 -12.82
C PRO A 34 16.04 3.38 -14.09
N LYS A 35 16.43 2.83 -15.26
CA LYS A 35 15.85 3.15 -16.57
C LYS A 35 14.76 2.17 -16.98
N GLU A 36 14.71 1.00 -16.36
CA GLU A 36 13.72 -0.03 -16.63
C GLU A 36 12.35 0.32 -16.04
N THR A 37 11.31 -0.01 -16.82
CA THR A 37 9.89 0.19 -16.49
C THR A 37 9.16 -1.11 -16.23
N ASP A 38 9.69 -2.25 -16.71
CA ASP A 38 9.18 -3.58 -16.39
C ASP A 38 9.36 -3.87 -14.89
N PRO A 39 8.26 -4.05 -14.12
CA PRO A 39 8.34 -4.25 -12.68
C PRO A 39 9.17 -5.47 -12.25
N GLN A 40 9.30 -6.49 -13.10
CA GLN A 40 10.07 -7.68 -12.81
C GLN A 40 11.58 -7.48 -12.99
N LYS A 41 11.98 -6.53 -13.84
CA LYS A 41 13.39 -6.29 -14.19
C LYS A 41 13.99 -5.08 -13.51
N MET A 42 13.16 -4.13 -13.08
CA MET A 42 13.62 -2.84 -12.58
C MET A 42 14.43 -2.92 -11.28
N GLY A 43 14.19 -3.93 -10.44
CA GLY A 43 14.89 -4.12 -9.17
C GLY A 43 14.74 -2.95 -8.16
N GLY A 44 15.61 -2.95 -7.16
CA GLY A 44 15.65 -1.96 -6.08
C GLY A 44 14.60 -2.17 -4.98
N PHE A 45 14.70 -1.35 -3.93
CA PHE A 45 13.77 -1.35 -2.81
C PHE A 45 12.72 -0.25 -2.97
N ASN A 46 11.45 -0.63 -2.97
CA ASN A 46 10.35 0.33 -2.98
C ASN A 46 10.11 0.95 -1.60
N TYR A 47 9.67 2.20 -1.58
CA TYR A 47 9.17 2.91 -0.41
C TYR A 47 8.23 4.04 -0.85
N SER A 48 7.54 4.65 0.11
CA SER A 48 6.55 5.69 -0.13
C SER A 48 6.71 6.82 0.90
N THR A 49 6.01 7.93 0.69
CA THR A 49 5.90 9.00 1.69
C THR A 49 4.77 8.68 2.68
N ASP A 50 4.80 9.29 3.85
CA ASP A 50 3.80 9.05 4.90
C ASP A 50 2.37 9.46 4.51
N ASN A 51 2.20 10.49 3.69
CA ASN A 51 0.91 10.89 3.10
C ASN A 51 0.42 9.99 1.95
N LYS A 52 1.22 9.01 1.50
CA LYS A 52 0.84 8.11 0.39
C LYS A 52 0.91 6.63 0.74
N ILE A 53 1.54 6.27 1.88
CA ILE A 53 1.77 4.88 2.29
C ILE A 53 0.49 4.06 2.50
N LEU A 54 -0.64 4.71 2.77
CA LEU A 54 -1.94 4.04 3.00
C LEU A 54 -2.27 3.03 1.89
N ARG A 55 -2.00 3.39 0.63
CA ARG A 55 -2.26 2.54 -0.55
C ARG A 55 -1.49 1.21 -0.53
N TRP A 56 -0.41 1.14 0.24
CA TRP A 56 0.53 0.03 0.27
C TRP A 56 0.37 -0.87 1.50
N LEU A 57 -0.47 -0.53 2.48
CA LEU A 57 -0.59 -1.27 3.74
C LEU A 57 -0.99 -2.75 3.56
N VAL A 58 -1.60 -3.12 2.43
CA VAL A 58 -1.88 -4.53 2.12
C VAL A 58 -0.58 -5.38 2.03
N ARG A 59 0.55 -4.76 1.68
CA ARG A 59 1.84 -5.40 1.37
C ARG A 59 2.70 -5.72 2.60
N GLY A 60 2.16 -5.60 3.81
CA GLY A 60 2.88 -6.01 5.02
C GLY A 60 2.11 -5.76 6.33
N ASP A 61 2.61 -6.33 7.41
CA ASP A 61 2.11 -6.13 8.78
C ASP A 61 2.97 -5.17 9.61
N THR A 62 4.14 -4.78 9.12
CA THR A 62 5.13 -4.03 9.89
C THR A 62 5.57 -2.79 9.10
N LEU A 63 5.49 -1.62 9.74
CA LEU A 63 5.87 -0.32 9.19
C LEU A 63 7.26 0.08 9.67
N TYR A 64 8.04 0.68 8.78
CA TYR A 64 9.40 1.10 9.01
C TYR A 64 9.59 2.56 8.59
N ASP A 65 10.47 3.24 9.31
CA ASP A 65 11.03 4.52 8.89
C ASP A 65 12.18 4.26 7.93
N VAL A 66 12.17 4.96 6.79
CA VAL A 66 13.16 4.81 5.72
C VAL A 66 14.18 5.94 5.80
N LYS A 67 15.46 5.57 5.78
CA LYS A 67 16.58 6.50 5.57
C LYS A 67 17.31 6.12 4.30
N ILE A 68 17.65 7.12 3.50
CA ILE A 68 18.44 6.93 2.28
C ILE A 68 19.91 7.16 2.62
N PRO A 69 20.77 6.14 2.53
CA PRO A 69 22.19 6.28 2.81
C PRO A 69 22.91 7.09 1.73
N ILE A 70 24.09 7.63 2.08
CA ILE A 70 24.96 8.34 1.13
C ILE A 70 25.32 7.42 -0.05
N GLY A 71 25.30 7.99 -1.25
CA GLY A 71 25.61 7.26 -2.49
C GLY A 71 24.53 6.25 -2.89
N ALA A 72 23.29 6.43 -2.42
CA ALA A 72 22.12 5.76 -2.96
C ALA A 72 21.60 6.49 -4.21
N GLU A 73 21.18 5.73 -5.20
CA GLU A 73 20.42 6.21 -6.35
C GLU A 73 18.93 6.11 -6.04
N ILE A 74 18.16 7.12 -6.41
CA ILE A 74 16.71 7.17 -6.22
C ILE A 74 16.03 7.33 -7.57
N LYS A 75 14.96 6.56 -7.78
CA LYS A 75 14.06 6.70 -8.92
C LYS A 75 12.64 6.88 -8.42
N GLU A 76 11.99 7.97 -8.81
CA GLU A 76 10.54 8.09 -8.69
C GLU A 76 9.85 7.30 -9.81
N CYS A 77 8.86 6.51 -9.44
CA CYS A 77 8.00 5.78 -10.37
C CYS A 77 6.69 6.55 -10.53
N LYS A 78 6.37 6.97 -11.76
CA LYS A 78 5.09 7.62 -12.06
C LYS A 78 3.95 6.63 -11.79
N SER A 79 2.93 7.09 -11.07
CA SER A 79 1.74 6.31 -10.78
C SER A 79 0.55 7.25 -10.64
N GLU A 80 -0.46 7.08 -11.49
CA GLU A 80 -1.69 7.87 -11.39
C GLU A 80 -2.45 7.56 -10.10
N SER A 81 -2.38 6.32 -9.61
CA SER A 81 -3.01 5.91 -8.35
C SER A 81 -2.25 6.37 -7.10
N CYS A 82 -1.01 6.85 -7.27
CA CYS A 82 -0.18 7.30 -6.16
C CYS A 82 0.84 8.35 -6.62
N PRO A 83 0.41 9.53 -7.09
CA PRO A 83 1.30 10.54 -7.65
C PRO A 83 2.32 11.00 -6.62
N HIS A 84 3.60 11.08 -7.02
CA HIS A 84 4.73 11.42 -6.13
C HIS A 84 4.83 10.55 -4.87
N GLY A 85 4.29 9.34 -4.91
CA GLY A 85 4.19 8.43 -3.76
C GLY A 85 4.92 7.11 -3.94
N VAL A 86 5.58 6.87 -5.08
CA VAL A 86 6.26 5.61 -5.37
C VAL A 86 7.71 5.87 -5.70
N PHE A 87 8.60 5.41 -4.84
CA PHE A 87 10.04 5.56 -5.01
C PHE A 87 10.72 4.20 -4.97
N ARG A 88 11.84 4.10 -5.67
CA ARG A 88 12.76 2.97 -5.60
C ARG A 88 14.17 3.47 -5.35
N THR A 89 14.97 2.63 -4.71
CA THR A 89 16.40 2.92 -4.50
C THR A 89 17.24 1.65 -4.53
N ASN A 90 18.51 1.79 -4.92
CA ASN A 90 19.48 0.70 -4.84
C ASN A 90 19.98 0.44 -3.41
N LYS A 91 19.84 1.40 -2.48
CA LYS A 91 20.30 1.27 -1.09
C LYS A 91 19.31 1.88 -0.11
N ILE A 92 19.02 1.17 0.99
CA ILE A 92 18.05 1.63 1.99
C ILE A 92 18.47 1.23 3.40
N ILE A 93 18.19 2.09 4.39
CA ILE A 93 18.27 1.74 5.81
C ILE A 93 16.84 1.78 6.37
N LEU A 94 16.43 0.68 7.00
CA LEU A 94 15.13 0.55 7.64
C LEU A 94 15.30 0.61 9.15
N THR A 95 14.50 1.46 9.80
CA THR A 95 14.59 1.70 11.25
C THR A 95 13.20 1.71 11.87
N ASN A 96 13.12 1.63 13.19
CA ASN A 96 11.89 1.80 13.95
C ASN A 96 10.72 0.89 13.49
N PRO A 97 10.92 -0.46 13.47
CA PRO A 97 9.85 -1.41 13.16
C PRO A 97 8.68 -1.22 14.12
N ARG A 98 7.47 -1.17 13.58
CA ARG A 98 6.24 -1.17 14.38
C ARG A 98 5.13 -1.97 13.67
N PRO A 99 4.46 -2.91 14.36
CA PRO A 99 3.28 -3.57 13.82
C PRO A 99 2.24 -2.52 13.40
N VAL A 100 1.64 -2.70 12.23
CA VAL A 100 0.55 -1.85 11.76
C VAL A 100 -0.72 -2.29 12.46
N THR A 101 -1.23 -1.42 13.32
CA THR A 101 -2.56 -1.55 13.94
C THR A 101 -3.57 -0.72 13.16
N ASP A 102 -4.86 -0.95 13.41
CA ASP A 102 -5.93 -0.11 12.85
C ASP A 102 -5.75 1.36 13.25
N GLU A 103 -5.28 1.66 14.47
CA GLU A 103 -4.97 3.02 14.88
C GLU A 103 -3.85 3.67 14.06
N ILE A 104 -2.82 2.90 13.71
CA ILE A 104 -1.74 3.37 12.83
C ILE A 104 -2.27 3.60 11.42
N ALA A 105 -3.08 2.67 10.89
CA ALA A 105 -3.74 2.82 9.60
C ALA A 105 -4.61 4.08 9.57
N MET A 106 -5.39 4.35 10.62
CA MET A 106 -6.22 5.54 10.78
C MET A 106 -5.39 6.82 10.80
N LYS A 107 -4.26 6.85 11.52
CA LYS A 107 -3.35 8.00 11.54
C LYS A 107 -2.76 8.27 10.16
N LEU A 108 -2.44 7.22 9.40
CA LEU A 108 -1.95 7.35 8.03
C LEU A 108 -3.05 7.82 7.08
N TYR A 109 -4.28 7.32 7.24
CA TYR A 109 -5.44 7.76 6.48
C TYR A 109 -5.72 9.25 6.65
N LYS A 110 -5.73 9.75 7.90
CA LYS A 110 -5.97 11.18 8.18
C LYS A 110 -4.92 12.11 7.56
N LYS A 111 -3.72 11.60 7.27
CA LYS A 111 -2.65 12.34 6.58
C LYS A 111 -2.64 12.11 5.07
N SER A 112 -3.45 11.18 4.58
CA SER A 112 -3.30 10.69 3.23
C SER A 112 -3.84 11.68 2.19
N GLU A 113 -3.14 11.75 1.07
CA GLU A 113 -3.45 12.64 -0.06
C GLU A 113 -3.55 11.81 -1.34
N LEU A 114 -4.20 10.66 -1.28
CA LEU A 114 -4.39 9.83 -2.47
C LEU A 114 -5.44 10.48 -3.40
N PRO A 115 -5.34 10.26 -4.72
CA PRO A 115 -6.44 10.54 -5.64
C PRO A 115 -7.68 9.79 -5.21
N GLU A 116 -8.88 10.37 -5.40
CA GLU A 116 -10.14 9.84 -4.88
C GLU A 116 -10.34 8.35 -5.20
N LYS A 117 -10.22 8.00 -6.48
CA LYS A 117 -10.34 6.62 -6.98
C LYS A 117 -9.40 5.62 -6.27
N SER A 118 -8.24 6.10 -5.80
CA SER A 118 -7.25 5.26 -5.13
C SER A 118 -7.64 4.90 -3.70
N TYR A 119 -8.57 5.66 -3.09
CA TYR A 119 -9.13 5.30 -1.78
C TYR A 119 -9.97 4.04 -1.81
N TYR A 120 -10.62 3.69 -2.92
CA TYR A 120 -11.43 2.48 -3.02
C TYR A 120 -10.58 1.22 -2.87
N LYS A 121 -9.43 1.20 -3.55
CA LYS A 121 -8.42 0.13 -3.40
C LYS A 121 -7.72 0.16 -2.06
N ALA A 122 -7.46 1.35 -1.50
CA ALA A 122 -6.87 1.46 -0.16
C ALA A 122 -7.84 0.96 0.93
N MET A 123 -9.14 1.21 0.78
CA MET A 123 -10.21 0.69 1.64
C MET A 123 -10.24 -0.85 1.61
N ALA A 124 -10.21 -1.46 0.41
CA ALA A 124 -10.09 -2.90 0.25
C ALA A 124 -8.83 -3.44 0.94
N GLY A 125 -7.68 -2.79 0.73
CA GLY A 125 -6.42 -3.12 1.39
C GLY A 125 -6.52 -3.07 2.92
N CYS A 126 -7.14 -2.04 3.49
CA CYS A 126 -7.36 -1.93 4.93
C CYS A 126 -8.28 -3.05 5.45
N ALA A 127 -9.37 -3.33 4.74
CA ALA A 127 -10.32 -4.37 5.11
C ALA A 127 -9.68 -5.76 5.09
N ILE A 128 -8.90 -6.09 4.05
CA ILE A 128 -8.14 -7.35 3.95
C ILE A 128 -7.20 -7.53 5.14
N ARG A 129 -6.53 -6.47 5.57
CA ARG A 129 -5.58 -6.52 6.69
C ARG A 129 -6.23 -6.45 8.08
N GLY A 130 -7.56 -6.30 8.14
CA GLY A 130 -8.31 -6.23 9.39
C GLY A 130 -8.31 -4.83 10.05
N TYR A 131 -7.89 -3.78 9.33
CA TYR A 131 -7.99 -2.39 9.80
C TYR A 131 -9.40 -1.84 9.54
N ILE A 132 -10.38 -2.48 10.16
CA ILE A 132 -11.80 -2.33 9.84
C ILE A 132 -12.34 -0.93 10.17
N ASN A 133 -11.87 -0.30 11.23
CA ASN A 133 -12.29 1.06 11.59
C ASN A 133 -11.77 2.06 10.56
N THR A 134 -10.54 1.89 10.10
CA THR A 134 -9.97 2.69 9.00
C THR A 134 -10.73 2.45 7.69
N ALA A 135 -11.04 1.20 7.34
CA ALA A 135 -11.80 0.89 6.13
C ALA A 135 -13.22 1.49 6.18
N ASN A 136 -13.92 1.37 7.31
CA ASN A 136 -15.23 2.01 7.52
C ASN A 136 -15.15 3.53 7.40
N LYS A 137 -14.11 4.15 7.95
CA LYS A 137 -13.95 5.59 7.86
C LYS A 137 -13.70 6.06 6.42
N ILE A 138 -12.91 5.31 5.66
CA ILE A 138 -12.74 5.58 4.22
C ILE A 138 -14.09 5.45 3.49
N PHE A 139 -14.88 4.41 3.79
CA PHE A 139 -16.21 4.24 3.23
C PHE A 139 -17.09 5.48 3.50
N GLU A 140 -17.21 5.88 4.76
CA GLU A 140 -18.03 7.02 5.19
C GLU A 140 -17.61 8.35 4.53
N ASP A 141 -16.29 8.57 4.42
CA ASP A 141 -15.76 9.85 3.95
C ASP A 141 -15.67 9.96 2.42
N LYS A 142 -15.64 8.82 1.69
CA LYS A 142 -15.33 8.78 0.26
C LYS A 142 -16.41 8.18 -0.62
N ILE A 143 -17.35 7.43 -0.07
CA ILE A 143 -18.39 6.74 -0.86
C ILE A 143 -19.69 7.53 -0.82
N ASN A 144 -20.31 7.68 -1.99
CA ASN A 144 -21.61 8.30 -2.16
C ASN A 144 -22.35 7.71 -3.38
N GLU A 145 -23.58 8.14 -3.60
CA GLU A 145 -24.48 7.65 -4.66
C GLU A 145 -23.88 7.77 -6.07
N ASN A 146 -23.03 8.78 -6.31
CA ASN A 146 -22.46 9.02 -7.63
C ASN A 146 -21.26 8.12 -7.93
N ASN A 147 -20.56 7.63 -6.91
CA ASN A 147 -19.32 6.88 -7.07
C ASN A 147 -19.38 5.43 -6.60
N ILE A 148 -20.50 4.99 -6.00
CA ILE A 148 -20.65 3.64 -5.44
C ILE A 148 -20.36 2.51 -6.43
N ALA A 149 -20.89 2.62 -7.66
CA ALA A 149 -20.68 1.60 -8.69
C ALA A 149 -19.19 1.48 -9.08
N LEU A 150 -18.49 2.61 -9.19
CA LEU A 150 -17.05 2.63 -9.45
C LEU A 150 -16.25 2.07 -8.25
N ALA A 151 -16.67 2.42 -7.03
CA ALA A 151 -16.00 1.93 -5.83
C ALA A 151 -16.12 0.41 -5.69
N ILE A 152 -17.28 -0.17 -5.98
CA ILE A 152 -17.47 -1.63 -6.04
C ILE A 152 -16.52 -2.25 -7.08
N SER A 153 -16.54 -1.73 -8.31
CA SER A 153 -15.67 -2.25 -9.39
C SER A 153 -14.19 -2.20 -9.03
N GLU A 154 -13.70 -1.10 -8.45
CA GLU A 154 -12.30 -0.99 -8.03
C GLU A 154 -11.96 -1.87 -6.81
N TYR A 155 -12.92 -2.13 -5.93
CA TYR A 155 -12.77 -3.03 -4.79
C TYR A 155 -12.62 -4.49 -5.26
N GLU A 156 -13.50 -4.92 -6.15
CA GLU A 156 -13.48 -6.25 -6.77
C GLU A 156 -12.19 -6.48 -7.57
N ASP A 157 -11.83 -5.53 -8.43
CA ASP A 157 -10.60 -5.55 -9.23
C ASP A 157 -9.34 -5.65 -8.35
N PHE A 158 -9.36 -5.00 -7.19
CA PHE A 158 -8.24 -5.10 -6.25
C PHE A 158 -8.15 -6.44 -5.54
N CYS A 159 -9.27 -7.11 -5.31
CA CYS A 159 -9.35 -8.35 -4.55
C CYS A 159 -9.12 -9.61 -5.39
N LYS A 160 -9.48 -9.59 -6.68
CA LYS A 160 -9.25 -10.72 -7.60
C LYS A 160 -7.77 -10.85 -7.99
N GLN A 161 -7.33 -12.05 -8.38
CA GLN A 161 -5.98 -12.27 -8.91
C GLN A 161 -6.03 -12.29 -10.44
N ASP A 162 -5.16 -11.51 -11.07
CA ASP A 162 -5.00 -11.47 -12.53
C ASP A 162 -6.35 -11.24 -13.27
N ASP A 163 -6.58 -11.97 -14.36
CA ASP A 163 -7.72 -11.77 -15.27
C ASP A 163 -8.98 -12.59 -14.89
N GLU A 164 -9.03 -13.15 -13.68
CA GLU A 164 -10.18 -13.96 -13.28
C GLU A 164 -11.43 -13.12 -12.99
N SER A 165 -12.60 -13.77 -13.04
CA SER A 165 -13.85 -13.16 -12.60
C SER A 165 -13.88 -13.07 -11.07
N PHE A 166 -14.35 -11.97 -10.52
CA PHE A 166 -14.47 -11.80 -9.08
C PHE A 166 -15.51 -12.76 -8.48
N ASP A 167 -15.10 -13.52 -7.46
CA ASP A 167 -15.94 -14.36 -6.60
C ASP A 167 -15.74 -13.95 -5.13
N GLU A 168 -16.83 -13.55 -4.47
CA GLU A 168 -16.83 -13.09 -3.08
C GLU A 168 -16.31 -14.16 -2.09
N ASN A 169 -16.62 -15.43 -2.32
CA ASN A 169 -16.24 -16.53 -1.45
C ASN A 169 -14.79 -16.93 -1.60
N LYS A 170 -14.23 -16.72 -2.80
CA LYS A 170 -12.82 -16.99 -3.08
C LYS A 170 -11.91 -15.83 -2.69
N HIS A 171 -12.30 -14.59 -3.00
CA HIS A 171 -11.38 -13.44 -2.94
C HIS A 171 -11.51 -12.61 -1.67
N LEU A 172 -12.62 -12.71 -0.93
CA LEU A 172 -12.82 -11.91 0.27
C LEU A 172 -12.64 -12.74 1.53
N ASN A 173 -11.76 -12.27 2.41
CA ASN A 173 -11.72 -12.75 3.79
C ASN A 173 -12.87 -12.15 4.61
N LYS A 174 -13.06 -12.62 5.85
CA LYS A 174 -14.18 -12.22 6.73
C LYS A 174 -14.32 -10.70 6.86
N THR A 175 -13.24 -9.97 7.03
CA THR A 175 -13.27 -8.51 7.21
C THR A 175 -13.49 -7.75 5.91
N ALA A 176 -12.91 -8.23 4.80
CA ALA A 176 -13.16 -7.68 3.47
C ALA A 176 -14.62 -7.86 3.03
N LYS A 177 -15.26 -8.98 3.37
CA LYS A 177 -16.70 -9.21 3.14
C LYS A 177 -17.58 -8.17 3.83
N ILE A 178 -17.26 -7.77 5.05
CA ILE A 178 -18.06 -6.78 5.81
C ILE A 178 -18.14 -5.45 5.04
N ILE A 179 -17.01 -4.94 4.56
CA ILE A 179 -16.99 -3.67 3.81
C ILE A 179 -17.65 -3.82 2.44
N TYR A 180 -17.44 -4.96 1.79
CA TYR A 180 -18.05 -5.23 0.50
C TYR A 180 -19.59 -5.32 0.57
N GLU A 181 -20.14 -5.96 1.60
CA GLU A 181 -21.60 -5.95 1.84
C GLU A 181 -22.12 -4.53 2.10
N LYS A 182 -21.36 -3.69 2.81
CA LYS A 182 -21.74 -2.27 2.98
C LYS A 182 -21.80 -1.52 1.64
N LEU A 183 -20.87 -1.80 0.72
CA LEU A 183 -20.92 -1.24 -0.62
C LEU A 183 -22.15 -1.72 -1.38
N LYS A 184 -22.43 -3.03 -1.40
CA LYS A 184 -23.61 -3.57 -2.09
C LYS A 184 -24.93 -3.04 -1.54
N ASN A 185 -25.04 -2.83 -0.23
CA ASN A 185 -26.25 -2.30 0.41
C ASN A 185 -26.42 -0.78 0.26
N TYR A 186 -25.46 -0.09 -0.34
CA TYR A 186 -25.55 1.34 -0.64
C TYR A 186 -26.21 1.60 -2.01
N LEU A 187 -26.20 0.58 -2.89
CA LEU A 187 -26.97 0.55 -4.14
C LEU A 187 -28.46 0.32 -3.86
#